data_AF-A0A523XC22-F1
#
_entry.id   AF-A0A523XC22-F1
#
_cell.length_a   1.000
_cell.length_b   1.000
_cell.length_c   1.000
_cell.angle_alpha   90.00
_cell.angle_beta   90.00
_cell.angle_gamma   90.00
#
_symmetry.space_group_name_H-M   'P 1'
#
loop_
_entity.id
_entity.type
_entity.pdbx_description
1 polymer ?
#
loop_
_entity_poly.entity_id
_entity_poly.type
_entity_poly.pdbx_seq_one_letter_code
_entity_poly.pdbx_strand_id
1 'polypeptide(L)' 'MNKLTHFDESGRASMVDITGKENTERYAIAKGRVYMKPETI' A
#
# COMPACT_ATOMS: atom_id res chain seq x y z
N MET A 1 -9.67 4.74 17.69
CA MET A 1 -8.80 3.74 17.04
C MET A 1 -9.10 3.75 15.55
N ASN A 2 -8.10 3.87 14.68
CA ASN A 2 -8.32 3.83 13.22
C ASN A 2 -8.57 2.38 12.76
N LYS A 3 -9.73 2.14 12.12
CA LYS A 3 -10.08 0.85 11.53
C LYS A 3 -9.24 0.59 10.28
N LEU A 4 -8.68 -0.61 10.15
CA LEU A 4 -7.98 -1.02 8.93
C LEU A 4 -9.01 -1.22 7.81
N THR A 5 -8.72 -0.71 6.61
CA THR A 5 -9.66 -0.78 5.49
C THR A 5 -9.54 -2.06 4.66
N HIS A 6 -8.36 -2.69 4.64
CA HIS A 6 -8.09 -3.87 3.80
C HIS A 6 -8.34 -5.21 4.52
N PHE A 7 -9.05 -5.19 5.65
CA PHE A 7 -9.39 -6.37 6.44
C PHE A 7 -10.90 -6.40 6.72
N ASP A 8 -11.49 -7.59 6.64
CA ASP A 8 -12.87 -7.83 7.03
C ASP A 8 -13.03 -7.96 8.56
N GLU A 9 -14.27 -8.19 9.01
CA GLU A 9 -14.62 -8.31 10.43
C GLU A 9 -14.02 -9.55 11.11
N SER A 10 -13.63 -10.56 10.33
CA SER A 10 -12.93 -11.76 10.79
C SER A 10 -11.40 -11.60 10.80
N GLY A 11 -10.89 -10.42 10.39
CA GLY A 11 -9.46 -10.14 10.29
C GLY A 11 -8.78 -10.73 9.06
N ARG A 12 -9.55 -11.18 8.05
CA ARG A 12 -9.01 -11.67 6.78
C ARG A 12 -8.86 -10.53 5.80
N ALA A 13 -7.87 -10.62 4.92
CA ALA A 13 -7.66 -9.60 3.89
C ALA A 13 -8.85 -9.54 2.93
N SER A 14 -9.33 -8.33 2.63
CA SER A 14 -10.45 -8.08 1.72
C SER A 14 -10.21 -6.81 0.91
N MET A 15 -10.58 -6.83 -0.37
CA MET A 15 -10.46 -5.67 -1.24
C MET A 15 -11.52 -4.62 -0.89
N VAL A 16 -11.08 -3.37 -0.79
CA VAL A 16 -11.99 -2.25 -0.53
C VAL A 16 -12.80 -1.94 -1.78
N ASP A 17 -14.12 -1.90 -1.67
CA ASP A 17 -14.97 -1.37 -2.74
C ASP A 17 -14.72 0.13 -2.93
N ILE A 18 -14.37 0.51 -4.16
CA ILE A 18 -14.10 1.90 -4.56
C ILE A 18 -15.06 2.40 -5.64
N THR A 19 -16.10 1.65 -5.98
CA THR A 19 -17.02 1.93 -7.10
C THR A 19 -17.63 3.33 -7.05
N GLY A 20 -17.94 3.83 -5.83
CA GLY A 20 -18.50 5.16 -5.63
C GLY A 20 -17.49 6.31 -5.58
N LYS A 21 -16.20 6.06 -5.78
CA LYS A 21 -15.18 7.12 -5.73
C LYS A 21 -15.05 7.79 -7.09
N GLU A 22 -14.96 9.12 -7.06
CA GLU A 22 -14.70 9.89 -8.28
C GLU A 22 -13.29 9.62 -8.82
N ASN A 23 -13.19 9.58 -10.14
CA ASN A 23 -11.92 9.49 -10.83
C ASN A 23 -11.19 10.84 -10.73
N THR A 24 -9.96 10.81 -10.24
CA THR A 24 -9.08 11.98 -10.18
C THR A 24 -7.70 11.57 -10.69
N GLU A 25 -6.94 12.51 -11.24
CA GLU A 25 -5.54 12.26 -11.58
C GLU A 25 -4.73 12.02 -10.30
N ARG A 26 -3.97 10.92 -10.27
CA ARG A 26 -3.16 10.53 -9.12
C ARG A 26 -1.85 9.95 -9.62
N TYR A 27 -0.75 10.38 -9.03
CA TYR A 27 0.57 9.79 -9.25
C TYR A 27 1.25 9.55 -7.91
N ALA A 28 2.13 8.56 -7.86
CA ALA A 28 2.94 8.24 -6.71
C ALA A 28 4.38 7.97 -7.16
N ILE A 29 5.35 8.43 -6.37
CA ILE A 29 6.77 8.18 -6.61
C ILE A 29 7.29 7.37 -5.43
N ALA A 30 7.83 6.18 -5.71
CA ALA A 30 8.48 5.34 -4.73
C ALA A 30 9.99 5.34 -4.94
N LYS A 31 10.75 5.26 -3.85
CA LYS A 31 12.21 5.08 -3.87
C LYS A 31 12.62 3.97 -2.90
N GLY A 32 13.66 3.24 -3.25
CA GLY A 32 14.29 2.21 -2.42
C GLY A 32 15.80 2.41 -2.38
N ARG A 33 16.45 1.83 -1.37
CA ARG A 33 17.91 1.77 -1.28
C ARG A 33 18.31 0.39 -0.78
N VAL A 34 19.39 -0.14 -1.34
CA VAL A 34 20.00 -1.40 -0.88
C VAL A 34 21.35 -1.04 -0.27
N TYR A 35 21.53 -1.41 0.99
CA TYR A 35 22.84 -1.35 1.63
C TYR A 35 23.54 -2.68 1.45
N MET A 36 24.78 -2.63 0.98
CA MET A 36 25.62 -3.80 0.83
C MET A 36 26.99 -3.55 1.43
N LYS A 37 27.71 -4.64 1.71
CA LYS A 37 29.08 -4.54 2.19
C LYS A 37 29.98 -4.00 1.07
N PRO A 38 31.11 -3.35 1.39
CA PRO A 38 32.03 -2.83 0.38
C PRO A 38 32.50 -3.90 -0.61
N GLU A 39 32.64 -5.16 -0.18
CA GLU A 39 33.12 -6.25 -1.04
C GLU A 39 32.05 -6.78 -2.03
N THR A 40 30.82 -6.26 -1.97
CA THR A 40 29.71 -6.66 -2.84
C THR A 40 29.60 -5.79 -4.11
N ILE A 41 30.24 -4.62 -4.11
CA ILE A 41 30.38 -3.71 -5.27
C ILE A 41 31.77 -3.91 -5.90
#